data_AF-A0A1G5Y097-F1
#
_entry.id   AF-A0A1G5Y097-F1
#
_cell.length_a   1.000
_cell.length_b   1.000
_cell.length_c   1.000
_cell.angle_alpha   90.00
_cell.angle_beta   90.00
_cell.angle_gamma   90.00
#
_symmetry.space_group_name_H-M   'P 1'
#
loop_
_entity.id
_entity.type
_entity.pdbx_description
1 polymer ?
#
loop_
_entity_poly.entity_id
_entity_poly.type
_entity_poly.pdbx_seq_one_letter_code
_entity_poly.pdbx_strand_id
1 'polypeptide(L)'
;MNTLNMIKKNLLVELKDIFAFIAIPFAGGLFGMVISTIIYFSSGREFYMELSSFMVMVAGVFCLLFGVAFSERNSFTLAVTMGVTRKNYFLSRYVVLLLQIILTLAAMALMIGIDKLMFPGAEHGSMFNLVDISPVTVIVVCLIFPVFSMFMGMLYVRFDRKFFWAVWGLWMLGSLGIPRALNAMSDRPDSAIAKIGFFFKDIITASDWKLGVTGVVVLAIVLFFTVKLYKTQPITA
;
A
#
# COMPACT_ATOMS: atom_id res chain seq x y z
N MET A 1 -21.47 8.94 22.80
CA MET A 1 -20.11 8.38 22.94
C MET A 1 -19.16 9.29 22.17
N ASN A 2 -18.20 9.95 22.85
CA ASN A 2 -17.26 10.88 22.20
C ASN A 2 -16.43 10.16 21.12
N THR A 3 -16.22 10.81 19.98
CA THR A 3 -15.45 10.30 18.83
C THR A 3 -14.05 9.83 19.24
N LEU A 4 -13.41 10.55 20.16
CA LEU A 4 -12.08 10.20 20.70
C LEU A 4 -12.06 8.85 21.44
N ASN A 5 -13.10 8.54 22.23
CA ASN A 5 -13.18 7.28 22.97
C ASN A 5 -13.43 6.09 22.02
N MET A 6 -14.12 6.32 20.90
CA MET A 6 -14.26 5.32 19.84
C MET A 6 -12.93 5.05 19.12
N ILE A 7 -12.18 6.10 18.78
CA ILE A 7 -10.86 5.93 18.15
C ILE A 7 -9.93 5.13 19.08
N LYS A 8 -9.88 5.45 20.38
CA LYS A 8 -9.09 4.68 21.35
C LYS A 8 -9.52 3.22 21.44
N LYS A 9 -10.82 2.94 21.48
CA LYS A 9 -11.34 1.57 21.56
C LYS A 9 -11.04 0.76 20.30
N ASN A 10 -11.22 1.36 19.12
CA ASN A 10 -10.88 0.71 17.85
C ASN A 10 -9.37 0.50 17.72
N LEU A 11 -8.54 1.45 18.16
CA LEU A 11 -7.08 1.30 18.18
C LEU A 11 -6.63 0.15 19.09
N LEU A 12 -7.26 -0.02 20.26
CA LEU A 12 -6.97 -1.12 21.17
C LEU A 12 -7.39 -2.48 20.60
N VAL A 13 -8.51 -2.54 19.89
CA VAL A 13 -9.00 -3.76 19.24
C VAL A 13 -8.10 -4.14 18.06
N GLU A 14 -7.69 -3.16 17.25
CA GLU A 14 -6.88 -3.38 16.05
C GLU A 14 -5.36 -3.36 16.34
N LEU A 15 -4.95 -3.30 17.61
CA LEU A 15 -3.54 -3.18 18.00
C LEU A 15 -2.70 -4.39 17.54
N LYS A 16 -3.30 -5.58 17.58
CA LYS A 16 -2.67 -6.80 17.05
C LYS A 16 -2.49 -6.75 15.54
N ASP A 17 -3.47 -6.21 14.82
CA ASP A 17 -3.41 -6.06 13.37
C ASP A 17 -2.38 -4.99 12.98
N ILE A 18 -2.36 -3.85 13.67
CA ILE A 18 -1.35 -2.80 13.51
C ILE A 18 0.05 -3.38 13.73
N PHE A 19 0.25 -4.15 14.80
CA PHE A 19 1.53 -4.79 15.06
C PHE A 19 1.92 -5.77 13.95
N ALA A 20 1.01 -6.61 13.49
CA ALA A 20 1.27 -7.53 12.37
C ALA A 20 1.61 -6.77 11.08
N PHE A 21 0.91 -5.67 10.78
CA PHE A 21 1.16 -4.83 9.61
C PHE A 21 2.49 -4.08 9.64
N ILE A 22 3.13 -3.95 10.81
CA ILE A 22 4.49 -3.40 10.93
C ILE A 22 5.52 -4.53 10.95
N ALA A 23 5.25 -5.60 11.69
CA ALA A 23 6.16 -6.71 11.85
C ALA A 23 6.43 -7.45 10.53
N ILE A 24 5.42 -7.64 9.69
CA ILE A 24 5.57 -8.35 8.40
C ILE A 24 6.49 -7.58 7.44
N PRO A 25 6.26 -6.28 7.16
CA PRO A 25 7.18 -5.50 6.32
C PRO A 25 8.58 -5.40 6.91
N PHE A 26 8.70 -5.24 8.23
CA PHE A 26 9.99 -5.17 8.90
C PHE A 26 10.77 -6.48 8.79
N ALA A 27 10.12 -7.63 8.98
CA ALA A 27 10.72 -8.94 8.79
C ALA A 27 11.13 -9.18 7.33
N GLY A 28 10.31 -8.74 6.37
CA GLY A 28 10.65 -8.76 4.94
C GLY A 28 11.88 -7.91 4.62
N GLY A 29 11.98 -6.74 5.25
CA GLY A 29 13.16 -5.86 5.17
C GLY A 29 14.43 -6.51 5.71
N LEU A 30 14.35 -7.12 6.90
CA LEU A 30 15.48 -7.86 7.49
C LEU A 30 15.91 -9.03 6.59
N PHE A 31 14.97 -9.75 6.03
CA PHE A 31 15.26 -10.82 5.07
C PHE A 31 15.96 -10.29 3.81
N GLY A 32 15.47 -9.19 3.24
CA GLY A 32 16.12 -8.50 2.12
C GLY A 32 17.53 -8.02 2.48
N MET A 33 17.75 -7.57 3.71
CA MET A 33 19.05 -7.11 4.21
C MET A 33 20.07 -8.26 4.29
N VAL A 34 19.65 -9.44 4.75
CA VAL A 34 20.50 -10.64 4.78
C VAL A 34 20.94 -11.01 3.36
N ILE A 35 20.02 -11.04 2.39
CA ILE A 35 20.35 -11.33 0.99
C ILE A 35 21.29 -10.27 0.42
N SER A 36 21.01 -8.99 0.66
CA SER A 36 21.85 -7.87 0.16
C SER A 36 23.28 -7.98 0.70
N THR A 37 23.42 -8.37 1.97
CA THR A 37 24.72 -8.60 2.61
C THR A 37 25.48 -9.76 1.94
N ILE A 38 24.81 -10.88 1.67
CA ILE A 38 25.42 -12.03 0.98
C ILE A 38 25.90 -11.63 -0.42
N ILE A 39 25.07 -10.91 -1.18
CA ILE A 39 25.42 -10.43 -2.54
C ILE A 39 26.61 -9.48 -2.47
N TYR A 40 26.63 -8.56 -1.52
CA TYR A 40 27.72 -7.60 -1.34
C TYR A 40 29.08 -8.30 -1.10
N PHE A 41 29.10 -9.31 -0.23
CA PHE A 41 30.31 -10.11 0.01
C PHE A 41 30.67 -11.03 -1.16
N SER A 42 29.69 -11.54 -1.90
CA SER A 42 29.91 -12.40 -3.07
C SER A 42 30.36 -11.63 -4.32
N SER A 43 30.04 -10.34 -4.43
CA SER A 43 30.26 -9.53 -5.65
C SER A 43 31.48 -8.62 -5.56
N GLY A 44 32.40 -8.87 -4.62
CA GLY A 44 33.64 -8.09 -4.50
C GLY A 44 33.46 -6.68 -3.92
N ARG A 45 32.36 -6.40 -3.21
CA ARG A 45 32.08 -5.13 -2.51
C ARG A 45 31.85 -3.88 -3.37
N GLU A 46 31.62 -4.02 -4.67
CA GLU A 46 31.40 -2.87 -5.56
C GLU A 46 29.92 -2.53 -5.79
N PHE A 47 29.03 -3.51 -5.68
CA PHE A 47 27.60 -3.33 -5.98
C PHE A 47 26.72 -3.69 -4.78
N TYR A 48 25.91 -2.74 -4.32
CA TYR A 48 24.89 -2.95 -3.30
C TYR A 48 23.50 -2.73 -3.89
N MET A 49 22.67 -3.77 -3.83
CA MET A 49 21.28 -3.70 -4.23
C MET A 49 20.44 -3.39 -2.99
N GLU A 50 19.61 -2.35 -3.02
CA GLU A 50 18.70 -1.95 -1.92
C GLU A 50 17.50 -2.91 -1.77
N LEU A 51 17.76 -4.22 -1.69
CA LEU A 51 16.71 -5.24 -1.68
C LEU A 51 15.89 -5.23 -0.39
N SER A 52 16.50 -4.89 0.74
CA SER A 52 15.86 -4.60 2.03
C SER A 52 14.72 -3.59 1.87
N SER A 53 15.04 -2.41 1.35
CA SER A 53 14.11 -1.28 1.19
C SER A 53 12.99 -1.60 0.19
N PHE A 54 13.31 -2.29 -0.90
CA PHE A 54 12.33 -2.80 -1.85
C PHE A 54 11.36 -3.80 -1.18
N MET A 55 11.88 -4.76 -0.40
CA MET A 55 11.06 -5.78 0.26
C MET A 55 10.15 -5.18 1.34
N VAL A 56 10.61 -4.18 2.11
CA VAL A 56 9.75 -3.45 3.05
C VAL A 56 8.61 -2.76 2.33
N MET A 57 8.91 -2.06 1.23
CA MET A 57 7.89 -1.32 0.48
C MET A 57 6.85 -2.27 -0.10
N VAL A 58 7.29 -3.33 -0.78
CA VAL A 58 6.39 -4.32 -1.40
C VAL A 58 5.54 -4.99 -0.32
N ALA A 59 6.15 -5.53 0.74
CA ALA A 59 5.43 -6.18 1.82
C ALA A 59 4.47 -5.22 2.53
N GLY A 60 4.86 -3.96 2.73
CA GLY A 60 4.04 -2.89 3.31
C GLY A 60 2.81 -2.58 2.47
N VAL A 61 2.98 -2.35 1.17
CA VAL A 61 1.89 -2.12 0.22
C VAL A 61 0.94 -3.32 0.19
N PHE A 62 1.48 -4.53 0.18
CA PHE A 62 0.68 -5.77 0.22
C PHE A 62 -0.16 -5.88 1.49
N CYS A 63 0.44 -5.64 2.65
CA CYS A 63 -0.24 -5.67 3.94
C CYS A 63 -1.36 -4.62 4.00
N LEU A 64 -1.09 -3.40 3.53
CA LEU A 64 -2.03 -2.29 3.56
C LEU A 64 -3.17 -2.42 2.52
N LEU A 65 -2.94 -3.11 1.40
CA LEU A 65 -3.98 -3.33 0.39
C LEU A 65 -4.81 -4.59 0.71
N PHE A 66 -4.16 -5.73 0.90
CA PHE A 66 -4.84 -7.01 1.04
C PHE A 66 -5.12 -7.37 2.48
N GLY A 67 -4.16 -7.14 3.38
CA GLY A 67 -4.32 -7.43 4.79
C GLY A 67 -5.47 -6.61 5.40
N VAL A 68 -5.50 -5.31 5.11
CA VAL A 68 -6.63 -4.42 5.47
C VAL A 68 -7.93 -4.88 4.82
N ALA A 69 -7.92 -5.22 3.52
CA ALA A 69 -9.14 -5.64 2.84
C ALA A 69 -9.75 -6.91 3.44
N PHE A 70 -8.93 -7.88 3.82
CA PHE A 70 -9.39 -9.12 4.44
C PHE A 70 -9.82 -8.93 5.90
N SER A 71 -9.16 -8.02 6.65
CA SER A 71 -9.52 -7.73 8.03
C SER A 71 -10.80 -6.89 8.14
N GLU A 72 -11.14 -6.12 7.09
CA GLU A 72 -12.26 -5.16 7.08
C GLU A 72 -13.60 -5.81 7.42
N ARG A 73 -13.83 -7.05 6.99
CA ARG A 73 -15.07 -7.79 7.31
C ARG A 73 -15.23 -8.00 8.81
N ASN A 74 -14.18 -8.46 9.47
CA ASN A 74 -14.21 -8.74 10.91
C ASN A 74 -14.32 -7.43 11.70
N SER A 75 -13.54 -6.41 11.35
CA SER A 75 -13.59 -5.09 11.99
C SER A 75 -14.96 -4.42 11.82
N PHE A 76 -15.56 -4.50 10.63
CA PHE A 76 -16.87 -3.89 10.36
C PHE A 76 -17.99 -4.58 11.13
N THR A 77 -18.05 -5.91 11.10
CA THR A 77 -19.06 -6.68 11.86
C THR A 77 -18.93 -6.41 13.36
N LEU A 78 -17.71 -6.41 13.88
CA LEU A 78 -17.43 -6.13 15.28
C LEU A 78 -17.82 -4.69 15.68
N ALA A 79 -17.59 -3.71 14.81
CA ALA A 79 -18.03 -2.34 15.08
C ALA A 79 -19.56 -2.20 15.10
N VAL A 80 -20.26 -2.89 14.19
CA VAL A 80 -21.73 -2.87 14.14
C VAL A 80 -22.33 -3.57 15.37
N THR A 81 -21.80 -4.72 15.79
CA THR A 81 -22.27 -5.42 17.00
C THR A 81 -22.00 -4.64 18.28
N MET A 82 -20.95 -3.82 18.31
CA MET A 82 -20.68 -2.86 19.40
C MET A 82 -21.58 -1.61 19.37
N GLY A 83 -22.55 -1.53 18.46
CA GLY A 83 -23.50 -0.40 18.37
C GLY A 83 -22.91 0.88 17.78
N VAL A 84 -21.79 0.79 17.06
CA VAL A 84 -21.14 1.95 16.42
C VAL A 84 -21.87 2.31 15.13
N THR A 85 -22.13 3.61 14.94
CA THR A 85 -22.74 4.09 13.70
C THR A 85 -21.76 3.96 12.53
N ARG A 86 -22.28 3.61 11.34
CA ARG A 86 -21.46 3.40 10.13
C ARG A 86 -20.58 4.61 9.77
N LYS A 87 -21.06 5.83 10.00
CA LYS A 87 -20.29 7.07 9.79
C LYS A 87 -19.10 7.19 10.76
N ASN A 88 -19.30 6.85 12.02
CA ASN A 88 -18.24 6.92 13.03
C ASN A 88 -17.20 5.81 12.84
N TYR A 89 -17.63 4.63 12.41
CA TYR A 89 -16.72 3.56 12.02
C TYR A 89 -15.80 4.00 10.88
N PHE A 90 -16.37 4.57 9.81
CA PHE A 90 -15.59 5.08 8.66
C PHE A 90 -14.52 6.09 9.10
N LEU A 91 -14.90 7.11 9.88
CA LEU A 91 -13.93 8.11 10.37
C LEU A 91 -12.85 7.49 11.25
N SER A 92 -13.23 6.61 12.18
CA SER A 92 -12.27 5.96 13.07
C SER A 92 -11.31 5.06 12.31
N ARG A 93 -11.80 4.28 11.36
CA ARG A 93 -10.99 3.36 10.57
C ARG A 93 -10.05 4.11 9.63
N TYR A 94 -10.49 5.23 9.06
CA TYR A 94 -9.63 6.10 8.27
C TYR A 94 -8.42 6.60 9.07
N VAL A 95 -8.65 7.08 10.31
CA VAL A 95 -7.57 7.55 11.19
C VAL A 95 -6.58 6.43 11.54
N VAL A 96 -7.09 5.22 11.82
CA VAL A 96 -6.23 4.06 12.12
C VAL A 96 -5.37 3.69 10.89
N LEU A 97 -5.96 3.66 9.69
CA LEU A 97 -5.22 3.36 8.46
C LEU A 97 -4.18 4.43 8.14
N LEU A 98 -4.50 5.71 8.36
CA LEU A 98 -3.55 6.80 8.18
C LEU A 98 -2.34 6.63 9.11
N LEU A 99 -2.58 6.27 10.38
CA LEU A 99 -1.52 5.93 11.33
C LEU A 99 -0.70 4.71 10.88
N GLN A 100 -1.35 3.66 10.37
CA GLN A 100 -0.64 2.48 9.83
C GLN A 100 0.28 2.85 8.68
N ILE A 101 -0.19 3.66 7.71
CA ILE A 101 0.62 4.11 6.57
C ILE A 101 1.83 4.92 7.04
N ILE A 102 1.63 5.85 7.98
CA ILE A 102 2.74 6.64 8.55
C ILE A 102 3.76 5.72 9.22
N LEU A 103 3.33 4.71 9.97
CA LEU A 103 4.23 3.75 10.61
C LEU A 103 4.97 2.87 9.59
N THR A 104 4.31 2.44 8.51
CA THR A 104 4.97 1.69 7.43
C THR A 104 6.01 2.55 6.71
N LEU A 105 5.71 3.82 6.44
CA LEU A 105 6.68 4.76 5.86
C LEU A 105 7.86 5.01 6.81
N ALA A 106 7.60 5.15 8.11
CA ALA A 106 8.66 5.28 9.11
C ALA A 106 9.55 4.03 9.18
N ALA A 107 8.96 2.82 9.11
CA ALA A 107 9.71 1.57 9.07
C ALA A 107 10.60 1.47 7.82
N MET A 108 10.09 1.91 6.66
CA MET A 108 10.88 2.00 5.42
C MET A 108 12.04 2.98 5.56
N ALA A 109 11.80 4.17 6.10
CA ALA A 109 12.84 5.17 6.33
C ALA A 109 13.92 4.67 7.31
N LEU A 110 13.52 3.93 8.35
CA LEU A 110 14.45 3.31 9.28
C LEU A 110 15.35 2.27 8.60
N MET A 111 14.79 1.39 7.75
CA MET A 111 15.59 0.40 7.03
C MET A 111 16.57 1.05 6.06
N ILE A 112 16.16 2.07 5.31
CA ILE A 112 17.07 2.84 4.44
C ILE A 112 18.19 3.47 5.26
N GLY A 113 17.88 4.01 6.45
CA GLY A 113 18.89 4.55 7.36
C GLY A 113 19.89 3.49 7.84
N ILE A 114 19.41 2.29 8.16
CA ILE A 114 20.26 1.16 8.58
C ILE A 114 21.16 0.71 7.42
N ASP A 115 20.62 0.59 6.22
CA ASP A 115 21.38 0.19 5.02
C ASP A 115 22.52 1.18 4.73
N LYS A 116 22.22 2.49 4.76
CA LYS A 116 23.21 3.56 4.56
C LYS A 116 24.30 3.55 5.64
N LEU A 117 23.96 3.18 6.88
CA LEU A 117 24.92 3.08 7.98
C LEU A 117 25.80 1.83 7.88
N MET A 118 25.26 0.70 7.41
CA MET A 118 26.01 -0.54 7.25
C MET A 118 26.92 -0.55 6.02
N PHE A 119 26.55 0.16 4.95
CA PHE A 119 27.30 0.18 3.68
C PHE A 119 27.65 1.62 3.24
N PRO A 120 28.43 2.38 4.03
CA PRO A 120 28.66 3.82 3.80
C PRO A 120 29.44 4.19 2.54
N GLY A 121 29.97 3.21 1.79
CA GLY A 121 30.76 3.41 0.57
C GLY A 121 30.26 2.65 -0.66
N ALA A 122 29.09 1.98 -0.57
CA ALA A 122 28.53 1.28 -1.70
C ALA A 122 27.71 2.24 -2.58
N GLU A 123 27.82 2.11 -3.90
CA GLU A 123 26.89 2.76 -4.82
C GLU A 123 25.50 2.16 -4.57
N HIS A 124 24.65 2.93 -3.90
CA HIS A 124 23.27 2.56 -3.67
C HIS A 124 22.54 2.67 -5.00
N GLY A 125 21.98 1.56 -5.48
CA GLY A 125 21.11 1.59 -6.66
C GLY A 125 19.99 2.62 -6.46
N SER A 126 19.81 3.51 -7.43
CA SER A 126 18.89 4.66 -7.44
C SER A 126 17.39 4.33 -7.33
N MET A 127 17.03 3.13 -6.89
CA MET A 127 15.64 2.68 -6.90
C MET A 127 14.78 3.38 -5.85
N PHE A 128 15.30 3.68 -4.63
CA PHE A 128 14.49 4.25 -3.55
C PHE A 128 15.20 5.29 -2.68
N ASN A 129 15.54 6.46 -3.26
CA ASN A 129 15.80 7.63 -2.43
C ASN A 129 14.48 8.21 -1.92
N LEU A 130 14.06 7.84 -0.71
CA LEU A 130 12.94 8.50 0.00
C LEU A 130 13.14 10.04 0.10
N VAL A 131 14.39 10.50 0.08
CA VAL A 131 14.76 11.93 0.14
C VAL A 131 14.37 12.69 -1.14
N ASP A 132 14.32 11.99 -2.29
CA ASP A 132 13.93 12.58 -3.59
C ASP A 132 12.42 12.50 -3.85
N ILE A 133 11.65 11.84 -2.97
CA ILE A 133 10.19 11.80 -3.08
C ILE A 133 9.62 13.15 -2.64
N SER A 134 8.91 13.81 -3.55
CA SER A 134 8.32 15.11 -3.25
C SER A 134 7.36 15.02 -2.04
N PRO A 135 7.38 15.97 -1.09
CA PRO A 135 6.44 15.98 0.03
C PRO A 135 4.97 15.93 -0.40
N VAL A 136 4.68 16.49 -1.58
CA VAL A 136 3.36 16.43 -2.22
C VAL A 136 2.97 14.98 -2.52
N THR A 137 3.87 14.18 -3.08
CA THR A 137 3.61 12.76 -3.36
C THR A 137 3.33 11.98 -2.09
N VAL A 138 4.10 12.22 -1.02
CA VAL A 138 3.86 11.57 0.28
C VAL A 138 2.48 11.94 0.85
N ILE A 139 2.09 13.23 0.80
CA ILE A 139 0.78 13.68 1.26
C ILE A 139 -0.35 13.04 0.44
N VAL A 140 -0.21 13.04 -0.89
CA VAL A 140 -1.19 12.45 -1.81
C VAL A 140 -1.36 10.96 -1.53
N VAL A 141 -0.27 10.21 -1.34
CA VAL A 141 -0.32 8.79 -0.97
C VAL A 141 -1.00 8.62 0.39
N CYS A 142 -0.59 9.36 1.43
CA CYS A 142 -1.19 9.27 2.76
C CYS A 142 -2.69 9.57 2.80
N LEU A 143 -3.20 10.39 1.88
CA LEU A 143 -4.63 10.72 1.82
C LEU A 143 -5.44 9.75 0.96
N ILE A 144 -4.91 9.33 -0.19
CA ILE A 144 -5.62 8.45 -1.14
C ILE A 144 -5.60 7.00 -0.68
N PHE A 145 -4.44 6.52 -0.24
CA PHE A 145 -4.22 5.11 0.05
C PHE A 145 -5.17 4.56 1.12
N PRO A 146 -5.45 5.25 2.25
CA PRO A 146 -6.43 4.76 3.22
C PRO A 146 -7.83 4.63 2.62
N VAL A 147 -8.28 5.63 1.85
CA VAL A 147 -9.63 5.59 1.22
C VAL A 147 -9.73 4.44 0.23
N PHE A 148 -8.66 4.19 -0.52
CA PHE A 148 -8.57 3.10 -1.47
C PHE A 148 -8.54 1.73 -0.79
N SER A 149 -7.77 1.56 0.30
CA SER A 149 -7.77 0.32 1.08
C SER A 149 -9.15 0.03 1.69
N MET A 150 -9.86 1.04 2.21
CA MET A 150 -11.23 0.88 2.69
C MET A 150 -12.20 0.50 1.56
N PHE A 151 -12.04 1.10 0.38
CA PHE A 151 -12.82 0.74 -0.80
C PHE A 151 -12.64 -0.74 -1.15
N MET A 152 -11.40 -1.21 -1.22
CA MET A 152 -11.07 -2.61 -1.50
C MET A 152 -11.62 -3.54 -0.42
N GLY A 153 -11.50 -3.18 0.86
CA GLY A 153 -12.09 -3.95 1.95
C GLY A 153 -13.61 -4.05 1.86
N MET A 154 -14.30 -2.99 1.46
CA MET A 154 -15.75 -3.00 1.28
C MET A 154 -16.22 -3.76 0.04
N LEU A 155 -15.41 -3.75 -1.02
CA LEU A 155 -15.62 -4.65 -2.16
C LEU A 155 -15.47 -6.10 -1.75
N TYR A 156 -14.46 -6.42 -0.93
CA TYR A 156 -14.30 -7.75 -0.36
C TYR A 156 -15.50 -8.15 0.51
N VAL A 157 -15.98 -7.27 1.39
CA VAL A 157 -17.19 -7.57 2.20
C VAL A 157 -18.42 -7.85 1.34
N ARG A 158 -18.59 -7.13 0.22
CA ARG A 158 -19.77 -7.26 -0.65
C ARG A 158 -19.73 -8.46 -1.58
N PHE A 159 -18.58 -8.73 -2.18
CA PHE A 159 -18.42 -9.71 -3.25
C PHE A 159 -17.67 -10.97 -2.81
N ASP A 160 -17.08 -10.93 -1.60
CA ASP A 160 -16.44 -12.04 -0.90
C ASP A 160 -15.49 -12.81 -1.82
N ARG A 161 -15.76 -14.10 -2.06
CA ARG A 161 -14.93 -14.96 -2.90
C ARG A 161 -14.75 -14.45 -4.33
N LYS A 162 -15.73 -13.76 -4.91
CA LYS A 162 -15.62 -13.23 -6.28
C LYS A 162 -14.57 -12.13 -6.38
N PHE A 163 -14.47 -11.28 -5.36
CA PHE A 163 -13.46 -10.24 -5.30
C PHE A 163 -12.05 -10.83 -5.18
N PHE A 164 -11.88 -11.85 -4.34
CA PHE A 164 -10.60 -12.55 -4.23
C PHE A 164 -10.13 -13.11 -5.58
N TRP A 165 -11.01 -13.80 -6.32
CA TRP A 165 -10.66 -14.33 -7.65
C TRP A 165 -10.38 -13.24 -8.68
N ALA A 166 -11.10 -12.12 -8.64
CA ALA A 166 -10.85 -10.98 -9.52
C ALA A 166 -9.49 -10.33 -9.23
N VAL A 167 -9.19 -10.09 -7.97
CA VAL A 167 -7.89 -9.57 -7.51
C VAL A 167 -6.75 -10.53 -7.86
N TRP A 168 -6.95 -11.82 -7.62
CA TRP A 168 -5.95 -12.84 -7.97
C TRP A 168 -5.73 -12.90 -9.49
N GLY A 169 -6.80 -12.85 -10.29
CA GLY A 169 -6.70 -12.81 -11.75
C GLY A 169 -5.96 -11.56 -12.23
N LEU A 170 -6.25 -10.40 -11.65
CA LEU A 170 -5.53 -9.16 -11.93
C LEU A 170 -4.05 -9.26 -11.51
N TRP A 171 -3.77 -9.87 -10.36
CA TRP A 171 -2.41 -10.11 -9.88
C TRP A 171 -1.62 -11.01 -10.83
N MET A 172 -2.23 -12.11 -11.29
CA MET A 172 -1.62 -13.02 -12.26
C MET A 172 -1.43 -12.36 -13.64
N LEU A 173 -2.39 -11.54 -14.08
CA LEU A 173 -2.24 -10.73 -15.29
C LEU A 173 -1.14 -9.69 -15.14
N GLY A 174 -0.97 -9.09 -13.96
CA GLY A 174 0.12 -8.18 -13.68
C GLY A 174 1.48 -8.88 -13.70
N SER A 175 1.64 -9.96 -12.93
CA SER A 175 2.92 -10.67 -12.81
C SER A 175 3.37 -11.32 -14.13
N LEU A 176 2.45 -11.82 -14.94
CA LEU A 176 2.76 -12.41 -16.25
C LEU A 176 2.72 -11.39 -17.39
N GLY A 177 1.91 -10.35 -17.27
CA GLY A 177 1.67 -9.36 -18.31
C GLY A 177 2.62 -8.17 -18.25
N ILE A 178 3.06 -7.72 -17.07
CA ILE A 178 4.01 -6.60 -16.93
C ILE A 178 5.36 -6.90 -17.59
N PRO A 179 6.01 -8.08 -17.39
CA PRO A 179 7.25 -8.40 -18.08
C PRO A 179 7.07 -8.45 -19.60
N ARG A 180 5.93 -9.00 -20.06
CA ARG A 180 5.57 -9.07 -21.48
C ARG A 180 5.24 -7.68 -22.06
N ALA A 181 4.66 -6.80 -21.27
CA ALA A 181 4.35 -5.42 -21.64
C ALA A 181 5.62 -4.56 -21.73
N LEU A 182 6.56 -4.75 -20.81
CA LEU A 182 7.87 -4.09 -20.84
C LEU A 182 8.67 -4.54 -22.07
N ASN A 183 8.69 -5.84 -22.38
CA ASN A 183 9.30 -6.36 -23.60
C ASN A 183 8.55 -5.93 -24.88
N ALA A 184 7.22 -5.81 -24.81
CA ALA A 184 6.44 -5.28 -25.94
C ALA A 184 6.66 -3.77 -26.15
N MET A 185 6.97 -3.00 -25.10
CA MET A 185 7.35 -1.59 -25.23
C MET A 185 8.73 -1.43 -25.88
N SER A 186 9.66 -2.36 -25.69
CA SER A 186 10.94 -2.36 -26.40
C SER A 186 10.82 -2.81 -27.86
N ASP A 187 9.95 -3.80 -28.13
CA ASP A 187 9.94 -4.49 -29.43
C ASP A 187 8.80 -4.04 -30.37
N ARG A 188 7.65 -3.58 -29.85
CA ARG A 188 6.44 -3.18 -30.63
C ARG A 188 5.62 -2.06 -29.94
N PRO A 189 6.02 -0.78 -30.09
CA PRO A 189 5.39 0.36 -29.39
C PRO A 189 3.92 0.63 -29.76
N ASP A 190 3.42 0.12 -30.88
CA ASP A 190 2.01 0.32 -31.31
C ASP A 190 1.00 -0.69 -30.74
N SER A 191 1.47 -1.69 -29.99
CA SER A 191 0.64 -2.68 -29.30
C SER A 191 -0.28 -2.03 -28.25
N ALA A 192 -1.52 -2.52 -28.12
CA ALA A 192 -2.45 -2.09 -27.06
C ALA A 192 -1.83 -2.27 -25.65
N ILE A 193 -0.96 -3.26 -25.48
CA ILE A 193 -0.26 -3.54 -24.23
C ILE A 193 0.84 -2.49 -23.97
N ALA A 194 1.53 -2.03 -25.03
CA ALA A 194 2.55 -0.98 -24.92
C ALA A 194 1.90 0.37 -24.57
N LYS A 195 0.74 0.70 -25.15
CA LYS A 195 -0.03 1.91 -24.80
C LYS A 195 -0.50 1.93 -23.35
N ILE A 196 -0.92 0.78 -22.80
CA ILE A 196 -1.23 0.65 -21.36
C ILE A 196 0.03 0.89 -20.53
N GLY A 197 1.17 0.33 -20.93
CA GLY A 197 2.46 0.56 -20.28
C GLY A 197 2.88 2.04 -20.28
N PHE A 198 2.74 2.74 -21.41
CA PHE A 198 3.00 4.18 -21.51
C PHE A 198 2.05 5.01 -20.63
N PHE A 199 0.77 4.63 -20.53
CA PHE A 199 -0.19 5.32 -19.65
C PHE A 199 0.21 5.23 -18.17
N PHE A 200 0.62 4.05 -17.69
CA PHE A 200 1.13 3.90 -16.33
C PHE A 200 2.45 4.65 -16.12
N LYS A 201 3.36 4.64 -17.10
CA LYS A 201 4.62 5.39 -17.04
C LYS A 201 4.39 6.89 -16.97
N ASP A 202 3.47 7.43 -17.77
CA ASP A 202 3.13 8.84 -17.78
C ASP A 202 2.48 9.29 -16.47
N ILE A 203 1.69 8.43 -15.83
CA ILE A 203 1.15 8.71 -14.50
C ILE A 203 2.28 8.77 -13.46
N ILE A 204 3.21 7.82 -13.48
CA ILE A 204 4.31 7.76 -12.51
C ILE A 204 5.33 8.89 -12.74
N THR A 205 5.53 9.31 -13.99
CA THR A 205 6.49 10.36 -14.38
C THR A 205 5.82 11.74 -14.48
N ALA A 206 4.53 11.85 -14.16
CA ALA A 206 3.81 13.12 -14.23
C ALA A 206 4.37 14.12 -13.21
N SER A 207 4.48 15.39 -13.64
CA SER A 207 4.82 16.52 -12.77
C SER A 207 3.95 16.56 -11.51
N ASP A 208 4.55 16.93 -10.36
CA ASP A 208 3.92 16.98 -9.03
C ASP A 208 2.52 17.63 -9.02
N TRP A 209 2.29 18.66 -9.84
CA TRP A 209 0.99 19.34 -9.92
C TRP A 209 -0.10 18.47 -10.58
N LYS A 210 0.25 17.73 -11.64
CA LYS A 210 -0.69 16.84 -12.35
C LYS A 210 -1.02 15.62 -11.49
N LEU A 211 -0.05 15.11 -10.73
CA LEU A 211 -0.25 14.07 -9.73
C LEU A 211 -1.22 14.52 -8.63
N GLY A 212 -1.06 15.76 -8.15
CA GLY A 212 -1.95 16.34 -7.16
C GLY A 212 -3.41 16.43 -7.65
N VAL A 213 -3.65 17.03 -8.82
CA VAL A 213 -5.00 17.18 -9.37
C VAL A 213 -5.64 15.82 -9.68
N THR A 214 -4.90 14.92 -10.33
CA THR A 214 -5.41 13.59 -10.69
C THR A 214 -5.68 12.77 -9.43
N GLY A 215 -4.81 12.85 -8.43
CA GLY A 215 -4.98 12.22 -7.14
C GLY A 215 -6.24 12.68 -6.40
N VAL A 216 -6.52 13.98 -6.39
CA VAL A 216 -7.73 14.54 -5.76
C VAL A 216 -9.01 14.07 -6.47
N VAL A 217 -9.02 14.03 -7.80
CA VAL A 217 -10.17 13.53 -8.57
C VAL A 217 -10.42 12.04 -8.30
N VAL A 218 -9.36 11.22 -8.31
CA VAL A 218 -9.45 9.79 -7.98
C VAL A 218 -9.95 9.61 -6.55
N LEU A 219 -9.43 10.37 -5.59
CA LEU A 219 -9.87 10.34 -4.20
C LEU A 219 -11.36 10.63 -4.09
N ALA A 220 -11.85 11.69 -4.75
CA ALA A 220 -13.26 12.07 -4.72
C ALA A 220 -14.17 10.96 -5.27
N ILE A 221 -13.78 10.33 -6.38
CA ILE A 221 -14.51 9.22 -7.00
C ILE A 221 -14.53 8.01 -6.07
N VAL A 222 -13.37 7.58 -5.58
CA VAL A 222 -13.25 6.41 -4.70
C VAL A 222 -14.04 6.65 -3.41
N LEU A 223 -13.91 7.83 -2.79
CA LEU A 223 -14.63 8.18 -1.56
C LEU A 223 -16.15 8.15 -1.78
N PHE A 224 -16.64 8.69 -2.90
CA PHE A 224 -18.06 8.63 -3.26
C PHE A 224 -18.57 7.19 -3.33
N PHE A 225 -17.85 6.30 -4.03
CA PHE A 225 -18.22 4.89 -4.13
C PHE A 225 -18.10 4.16 -2.80
N THR A 226 -17.04 4.40 -2.02
CA THR A 226 -16.83 3.81 -0.70
C THR A 226 -17.99 4.16 0.24
N VAL A 227 -18.38 5.43 0.31
CA VAL A 227 -19.53 5.86 1.14
C VAL A 227 -20.82 5.21 0.67
N LYS A 228 -21.04 5.10 -0.64
CA LYS A 228 -22.22 4.42 -1.20
C LYS A 228 -22.24 2.94 -0.81
N LEU A 229 -21.08 2.26 -0.85
CA LEU A 229 -20.93 0.87 -0.43
C LEU A 229 -21.22 0.70 1.05
N TYR A 230 -20.66 1.53 1.95
CA TYR A 230 -20.96 1.47 3.39
C TYR A 230 -22.46 1.67 3.70
N LYS A 231 -23.17 2.50 2.92
CA LYS A 231 -24.62 2.67 3.08
C LYS A 231 -25.42 1.45 2.64
N THR A 232 -24.97 0.73 1.60
CA THR A 232 -25.72 -0.40 1.02
C THR A 232 -25.38 -1.77 1.62
N GLN A 233 -24.42 -1.89 2.55
CA GLN A 233 -24.10 -3.19 3.14
C GLN A 233 -25.26 -3.73 4.00
N PRO A 234 -25.75 -4.97 3.73
CA PRO A 234 -26.61 -5.69 4.66
C PRO A 234 -25.79 -6.10 5.88
N ILE A 235 -26.38 -5.98 7.07
CA ILE A 235 -25.77 -6.48 8.30
C ILE A 235 -26.00 -7.99 8.29
N THR A 236 -25.02 -8.77 7.84
CA THR A 236 -25.02 -10.20 8.11
C THR A 236 -24.57 -10.36 9.56
N ALA A 237 -25.57 -10.56 10.43
CA ALA A 237 -25.39 -11.06 11.79
C ALA A 237 -24.90 -12.52 11.76
#